data_AF-A0A924E8F2-F1
#
_entry.id   AF-A0A924E8F2-F1
#
_cell.length_a   1.000
_cell.length_b   1.000
_cell.length_c   1.000
_cell.angle_alpha   90.00
_cell.angle_beta   90.00
_cell.angle_gamma   90.00
#
_symmetry.space_group_name_H-M   'P 1'
#
loop_
_entity.id
_entity.type
_entity.pdbx_description
1 polymer ?
#
loop_
_entity_poly.entity_id
_entity_poly.type
_entity_poly.pdbx_seq_one_letter_code
_entity_poly.pdbx_strand_id
1 'polypeptide(L)'
;MKNKRIMTVVLILVALTCGVIYGLSRPKPNLTINMAPTVAKLTLNNGKSLKNGEQYLIPGTYAVTATMAGFGDVSQHITVTKGGHTKVTILLDPNSSAGETYLKNHPTEGLNREAIGGRRATDAAAKAVAENPLINQLPYIGPGYEFQIDYGAGSDGTAKIIITAPDDTSRTDALTWITKQGYDINKLNIEFKTAKSGYTHSPSVGQ
;
A
#
# COMPACT_ATOMS: atom_id res chain seq x y z
N MET A 1 -12.35 6.60 64.91
CA MET A 1 -11.22 7.18 64.14
C MET A 1 -10.38 6.14 63.38
N LYS A 2 -10.07 4.97 63.96
CA LYS A 2 -9.27 3.90 63.32
C LYS A 2 -9.83 3.41 61.97
N ASN A 3 -11.13 3.15 61.89
CA ASN A 3 -11.77 2.61 60.68
C ASN A 3 -11.80 3.60 59.50
N LYS A 4 -11.85 4.91 59.80
CA LYS A 4 -11.79 5.98 58.79
C LYS A 4 -10.42 6.04 58.12
N ARG A 5 -9.33 5.83 58.89
CA ARG A 5 -7.95 5.78 58.37
C ARG A 5 -7.69 4.53 57.53
N ILE A 6 -8.22 3.37 57.95
CA ILE A 6 -8.12 2.11 57.19
C ILE A 6 -8.83 2.25 55.83
N MET A 7 -10.03 2.84 55.82
CA MET A 7 -10.81 3.03 54.58
C MET A 7 -10.13 3.98 53.58
N THR A 8 -9.48 5.05 54.05
CA THR A 8 -8.71 5.95 53.18
C THR A 8 -7.49 5.26 52.56
N VAL A 9 -6.76 4.43 53.32
CA VAL A 9 -5.61 3.70 52.81
C VAL A 9 -6.02 2.68 51.74
N VAL A 10 -7.14 1.97 51.95
CA VAL A 10 -7.68 1.03 50.97
C VAL A 10 -8.08 1.75 49.67
N LEU A 11 -8.74 2.91 49.75
CA LEU A 11 -9.11 3.70 48.58
C LEU A 11 -7.89 4.18 47.76
N ILE A 12 -6.82 4.60 48.43
CA ILE A 12 -5.57 5.00 47.75
C ILE A 12 -4.91 3.82 47.06
N LEU A 13 -4.87 2.64 47.70
CA LEU A 13 -4.34 1.41 47.12
C LEU A 13 -5.14 0.96 45.89
N VAL A 14 -6.48 1.04 45.94
CA VAL A 14 -7.35 0.73 44.79
C VAL A 14 -7.17 1.75 43.66
N ALA A 15 -7.04 3.03 43.96
CA ALA A 15 -6.78 4.05 42.95
C ALA A 15 -5.41 3.86 42.27
N LEU A 16 -4.37 3.49 43.03
CA LEU A 16 -3.05 3.18 42.50
C LEU A 16 -3.06 1.92 41.62
N THR A 17 -3.72 0.84 42.04
CA THR A 17 -3.81 -0.39 41.24
C THR A 17 -4.65 -0.17 39.98
N CYS A 18 -5.79 0.53 40.05
CA CYS A 18 -6.55 0.93 38.87
C CYS A 18 -5.72 1.83 37.94
N GLY A 19 -4.96 2.79 38.47
CA GLY A 19 -4.08 3.64 37.68
C GLY A 19 -2.97 2.87 36.94
N VAL A 20 -2.37 1.88 37.60
CA VAL A 20 -1.37 0.99 37.00
C VAL A 20 -2.00 0.10 35.94
N ILE A 21 -3.16 -0.51 36.20
CA ILE A 21 -3.89 -1.35 35.23
C ILE A 21 -4.30 -0.53 34.01
N TYR A 22 -4.90 0.65 34.19
CA TYR A 22 -5.26 1.55 33.09
C TYR A 22 -4.03 2.07 32.33
N GLY A 23 -2.90 2.27 33.00
CA GLY A 23 -1.63 2.62 32.37
C GLY A 23 -1.06 1.50 31.49
N LEU A 24 -1.23 0.24 31.91
CA LEU A 24 -0.78 -0.95 31.20
C LEU A 24 -1.74 -1.41 30.09
N SER A 25 -3.04 -1.15 30.22
CA SER A 25 -4.09 -1.50 29.23
C SER A 25 -4.19 -0.53 28.04
N ARG A 26 -3.25 0.41 27.89
CA ARG A 26 -3.22 1.26 26.69
C ARG A 26 -2.87 0.38 25.49
N PRO A 27 -3.69 0.35 24.41
CA PRO A 27 -3.31 -0.33 23.18
C PRO A 27 -1.98 0.27 22.71
N LYS A 28 -0.92 -0.53 22.83
CA LYS A 28 0.40 -0.09 22.38
C LYS A 28 0.33 -0.06 20.85
N PRO A 29 0.60 1.10 20.23
CA PRO A 29 0.62 1.17 18.77
C PRO A 29 1.67 0.18 18.28
N ASN A 30 1.22 -0.84 17.55
CA ASN A 30 2.12 -1.79 16.94
C ASN A 30 2.31 -1.39 15.46
N LEU A 31 3.55 -1.51 15.03
CA LEU A 31 3.97 -1.41 13.65
C LEU A 31 4.30 -2.83 13.22
N THR A 32 3.58 -3.38 12.24
CA THR A 32 3.95 -4.67 11.64
C THR A 32 4.72 -4.41 10.37
N ILE A 33 5.99 -4.81 10.36
CA ILE A 33 6.85 -4.74 9.18
C ILE A 33 6.90 -6.12 8.55
N ASN A 34 6.56 -6.19 7.26
CA ASN A 34 6.76 -7.37 6.43
C ASN A 34 7.76 -7.02 5.35
N MET A 35 8.92 -7.68 5.36
CA MET A 35 10.00 -7.35 4.44
C MET A 35 10.63 -8.58 3.82
N ALA A 36 11.04 -8.46 2.56
CA ALA A 36 11.92 -9.42 1.90
C ALA A 36 13.05 -8.71 1.12
N PRO A 37 14.32 -9.13 1.30
CA PRO A 37 14.78 -10.20 2.20
C PRO A 37 14.57 -9.91 3.69
N THR A 38 14.24 -10.93 4.49
CA THR A 38 13.91 -10.74 5.91
C THR A 38 15.11 -10.29 6.77
N VAL A 39 16.33 -10.56 6.29
CA VAL A 39 17.60 -10.19 6.94
C VAL A 39 18.08 -8.77 6.59
N ALA A 40 17.37 -8.06 5.71
CA ALA A 40 17.74 -6.69 5.36
C ALA A 40 17.75 -5.77 6.59
N LYS A 41 18.65 -4.80 6.61
CA LYS A 41 18.77 -3.86 7.72
C LYS A 41 17.68 -2.80 7.60
N LEU A 42 16.91 -2.61 8.67
CA LEU A 42 15.89 -1.56 8.77
C LEU A 42 16.34 -0.46 9.72
N THR A 43 16.21 0.79 9.29
CA THR A 43 16.54 1.97 10.08
C THR A 43 15.46 3.04 9.92
N LEU A 44 15.23 3.80 10.99
CA LEU A 44 14.45 5.02 10.95
C LEU A 44 15.35 6.24 10.71
N ASN A 45 14.77 7.33 10.21
CA ASN A 45 15.43 8.62 10.08
C ASN A 45 16.06 9.17 11.38
N ASN A 46 15.57 8.74 12.55
CA ASN A 46 16.16 9.08 13.85
C ASN A 46 17.32 8.15 14.28
N GLY A 47 17.80 7.28 13.38
CA GLY A 47 18.89 6.33 13.62
C GLY A 47 18.47 5.04 14.34
N LYS A 48 17.21 4.89 14.77
CA LYS A 48 16.73 3.67 15.44
C LYS A 48 16.67 2.51 14.45
N SER A 49 17.32 1.40 14.78
CA SER A 49 17.20 0.15 14.03
C SER A 49 15.90 -0.59 14.37
N LEU A 50 15.26 -1.17 13.36
CA LEU A 50 14.08 -2.02 13.50
C LEU A 50 14.39 -3.44 13.01
N LYS A 51 13.48 -4.37 13.32
CA LYS A 51 13.50 -5.73 12.80
C LYS A 51 12.23 -5.99 12.00
N ASN A 52 12.29 -6.98 11.12
CA ASN A 52 11.10 -7.55 10.49
C ASN A 52 10.13 -8.07 11.57
N GLY A 53 8.82 -7.99 11.32
CA GLY A 53 7.77 -8.35 12.26
C GLY A 53 7.23 -7.17 13.09
N GLU A 54 6.67 -7.48 14.26
CA GLU A 54 6.03 -6.48 15.12
C GLU A 54 7.04 -5.61 15.87
N GLN A 55 6.83 -4.31 15.84
CA GLN A 55 7.65 -3.29 16.46
C GLN A 55 6.77 -2.29 17.21
N TYR A 56 7.32 -1.68 18.27
CA TYR A 56 6.66 -0.62 19.01
C TYR A 56 7.34 0.71 18.74
N LEU A 57 6.56 1.65 18.21
CA LEU A 57 6.96 3.04 17.96
C LEU A 57 6.02 3.99 18.69
N ILE A 58 6.58 5.11 19.14
CA ILE A 58 5.77 6.22 19.64
C ILE A 58 4.99 6.78 18.44
N PRO A 59 3.74 7.28 18.62
CA PRO A 59 3.03 7.94 17.54
C PRO A 59 3.84 9.08 16.92
N GLY A 60 3.86 9.14 15.60
CA GLY A 60 4.66 10.09 14.83
C GLY A 60 4.85 9.64 13.39
N THR A 61 5.48 10.52 12.59
CA THR A 61 5.85 10.23 11.20
C THR A 61 7.32 9.88 11.12
N TYR A 62 7.64 8.80 10.41
CA TYR A 62 8.99 8.28 10.28
C TYR A 62 9.30 7.97 8.81
N ALA A 63 10.55 8.14 8.40
CA ALA A 63 11.06 7.50 7.19
C ALA A 63 11.72 6.18 7.60
N VAL A 64 11.22 5.07 7.06
CA VAL A 64 11.79 3.73 7.23
C VAL A 64 12.63 3.44 6.01
N THR A 65 13.92 3.17 6.22
CA THR A 65 14.85 2.80 5.15
C THR A 65 15.33 1.37 5.38
N ALA A 66 15.20 0.55 4.34
CA ALA A 66 15.69 -0.80 4.28
C ALA A 66 16.86 -0.90 3.31
N THR A 67 17.94 -1.54 3.75
CA THR A 67 19.19 -1.66 2.98
C THR A 67 19.75 -3.07 3.08
N MET A 68 20.27 -3.60 1.98
CA MET A 68 21.01 -4.87 1.96
C MET A 68 22.01 -4.88 0.80
N ALA A 69 23.22 -5.36 1.05
CA ALA A 69 24.24 -5.46 0.01
C ALA A 69 23.75 -6.33 -1.16
N GLY A 70 23.92 -5.80 -2.38
CA GLY A 70 23.47 -6.44 -3.61
C GLY A 70 21.99 -6.20 -3.96
N PHE A 71 21.29 -5.39 -3.18
CA PHE A 71 19.91 -4.98 -3.41
C PHE A 71 19.79 -3.45 -3.49
N GLY A 72 18.73 -2.98 -4.13
CA GLY A 72 18.34 -1.57 -4.12
C GLY A 72 17.77 -1.16 -2.76
N ASP A 73 18.17 0.01 -2.29
CA ASP A 73 17.63 0.58 -1.06
C ASP A 73 16.18 1.05 -1.26
N VAL A 74 15.36 0.86 -0.24
CA VAL A 74 13.96 1.30 -0.24
C VAL A 74 13.71 2.19 0.96
N SER A 75 13.14 3.37 0.72
CA SER A 75 12.69 4.28 1.77
C SER A 75 11.20 4.56 1.65
N GLN A 76 10.47 4.45 2.76
CA GLN A 76 9.03 4.70 2.83
C GLN A 76 8.70 5.59 4.02
N HIS A 77 7.83 6.58 3.80
CA HIS A 77 7.25 7.37 4.89
C HIS A 77 6.06 6.65 5.51
N ILE A 78 6.04 6.56 6.82
CA ILE A 78 4.99 5.90 7.59
C ILE A 78 4.48 6.84 8.68
N THR A 79 3.19 6.76 8.96
CA THR A 79 2.59 7.46 10.10
C THR A 79 2.06 6.44 11.09
N VAL A 80 2.55 6.53 12.32
CA VAL A 80 2.09 5.72 13.45
C VAL A 80 1.12 6.56 14.26
N THR A 81 -0.13 6.13 14.34
CA THR A 81 -1.18 6.82 15.09
C THR A 81 -1.35 6.22 16.47
N LYS A 82 -1.80 7.04 17.43
CA LYS A 82 -2.06 6.56 18.80
C LYS A 82 -3.18 5.52 18.79
N GLY A 83 -2.91 4.33 19.32
CA GLY A 83 -3.87 3.22 19.38
C GLY A 83 -4.20 2.58 18.03
N GLY A 84 -3.50 2.97 16.96
CA GLY A 84 -3.63 2.35 15.65
C GLY A 84 -2.63 1.22 15.43
N HIS A 85 -2.92 0.42 14.41
CA HIS A 85 -2.06 -0.64 13.90
C HIS A 85 -1.57 -0.21 12.51
N THR A 86 -0.27 0.09 12.38
CA THR A 86 0.32 0.47 11.08
C THR A 86 0.99 -0.76 10.48
N LYS A 87 0.68 -1.10 9.22
CA LYS A 87 1.35 -2.17 8.48
C LYS A 87 2.24 -1.57 7.41
N VAL A 88 3.47 -2.07 7.30
CA VAL A 88 4.47 -1.61 6.34
C VAL A 88 5.02 -2.82 5.60
N THR A 89 5.00 -2.74 4.27
CA THR A 89 5.46 -3.82 3.41
C THR A 89 6.61 -3.31 2.55
N ILE A 90 7.79 -3.93 2.69
CA ILE A 90 9.02 -3.50 2.03
C ILE A 90 9.59 -4.65 1.19
N LEU A 91 9.90 -4.37 -0.07
CA LEU A 91 10.47 -5.34 -1.00
C LEU A 91 11.70 -4.72 -1.63
N LEU A 92 12.88 -5.27 -1.41
CA LEU A 92 14.13 -4.75 -1.99
C LEU A 92 14.46 -5.55 -3.22
N ASP A 93 14.56 -4.93 -4.40
CA ASP A 93 14.90 -5.66 -5.62
C ASP A 93 16.41 -5.87 -5.75
N PRO A 94 16.87 -7.05 -6.21
CA PRO A 94 18.29 -7.25 -6.48
C PRO A 94 18.74 -6.28 -7.56
N ASN A 95 19.87 -5.61 -7.34
CA ASN A 95 20.46 -4.66 -8.30
C ASN A 95 21.84 -5.12 -8.80
N SER A 96 22.21 -6.37 -8.48
CA SER A 96 23.49 -6.97 -8.81
C SER A 96 23.39 -8.49 -8.86
N SER A 97 24.38 -9.13 -9.48
CA SER A 97 24.51 -10.60 -9.50
C SER A 97 24.65 -11.21 -8.09
N ALA A 98 25.23 -10.48 -7.13
CA ALA A 98 25.31 -10.91 -5.74
C ALA A 98 23.93 -11.02 -5.09
N GLY A 99 23.04 -10.05 -5.32
CA GLY A 99 21.65 -10.09 -4.83
C GLY A 99 20.84 -11.21 -5.50
N GLU A 100 21.00 -11.40 -6.81
CA GLU A 100 20.38 -12.54 -7.51
C GLU A 100 20.84 -13.89 -6.96
N THR A 101 22.15 -14.02 -6.71
CA THR A 101 22.74 -15.25 -6.15
C THR A 101 22.23 -15.50 -4.73
N TYR A 102 22.10 -14.44 -3.93
CA TYR A 102 21.49 -14.54 -2.62
C TYR A 102 20.08 -15.12 -2.70
N LEU A 103 19.22 -14.61 -3.59
CA LEU A 103 17.85 -15.12 -3.74
C LEU A 103 17.81 -16.58 -4.22
N LYS A 104 18.69 -16.97 -5.15
CA LYS A 104 18.82 -18.37 -5.59
C LYS A 104 19.19 -19.31 -4.44
N ASN A 105 20.06 -18.86 -3.54
CA ASN A 105 20.51 -19.63 -2.38
C ASN A 105 19.54 -19.56 -1.18
N HIS A 106 18.55 -18.67 -1.21
CA HIS A 106 17.54 -18.49 -0.15
C HIS A 106 16.14 -18.56 -0.75
N PRO A 107 15.69 -19.75 -1.22
CA PRO A 107 14.41 -19.89 -1.93
C PRO A 107 13.19 -19.48 -1.08
N THR A 108 13.28 -19.59 0.24
CA THR A 108 12.25 -19.08 1.16
C THR A 108 12.06 -17.56 1.06
N GLU A 109 13.13 -16.81 0.78
CA GLU A 109 13.03 -15.39 0.48
C GLU A 109 12.31 -15.16 -0.85
N GLY A 110 12.52 -16.01 -1.85
CA GLY A 110 11.74 -16.00 -3.10
C GLY A 110 10.23 -16.08 -2.84
N LEU A 111 9.80 -17.06 -2.03
CA LEU A 111 8.39 -17.21 -1.64
C LEU A 111 7.87 -16.00 -0.85
N ASN A 112 8.66 -15.47 0.09
CA ASN A 112 8.30 -14.27 0.84
C ASN A 112 8.13 -13.06 -0.07
N ARG A 113 8.99 -12.91 -1.09
CA ARG A 113 8.90 -11.85 -2.08
C ARG A 113 7.64 -11.95 -2.91
N GLU A 114 7.26 -13.14 -3.37
CA GLU A 114 6.01 -13.37 -4.11
C GLU A 114 4.79 -13.02 -3.25
N ALA A 115 4.75 -13.49 -2.00
CA ALA A 115 3.67 -13.17 -1.07
C ALA A 115 3.56 -11.66 -0.79
N ILE A 116 4.70 -10.99 -0.60
CA ILE A 116 4.76 -9.55 -0.43
C ILE A 116 4.32 -8.82 -1.72
N GLY A 117 4.75 -9.29 -2.88
CA GLY A 117 4.37 -8.75 -4.19
C GLY A 117 2.86 -8.81 -4.41
N GLY A 118 2.25 -9.98 -4.17
CA GLY A 118 0.80 -10.15 -4.26
C GLY A 118 0.03 -9.25 -3.29
N ARG A 119 0.54 -9.10 -2.05
CA ARG A 119 -0.07 -8.17 -1.09
C ARG A 119 0.04 -6.72 -1.54
N ARG A 120 1.20 -6.29 -2.05
CA ARG A 120 1.39 -4.94 -2.59
C ARG A 120 0.46 -4.67 -3.78
N ALA A 121 0.28 -5.64 -4.67
CA ALA A 121 -0.66 -5.53 -5.78
C ALA A 121 -2.11 -5.35 -5.29
N THR A 122 -2.50 -6.11 -4.26
CA THR A 122 -3.84 -5.99 -3.65
C THR A 122 -4.03 -4.64 -2.97
N ASP A 123 -3.06 -4.20 -2.15
CA ASP A 123 -3.12 -2.92 -1.45
C ASP A 123 -3.11 -1.74 -2.44
N ALA A 124 -2.33 -1.85 -3.53
CA ALA A 124 -2.31 -0.87 -4.62
C ALA A 124 -3.63 -0.82 -5.39
N ALA A 125 -4.24 -1.98 -5.68
CA ALA A 125 -5.55 -2.05 -6.32
C ALA A 125 -6.65 -1.42 -5.44
N ALA A 126 -6.66 -1.73 -4.13
CA ALA A 126 -7.59 -1.13 -3.19
C ALA A 126 -7.41 0.39 -3.10
N LYS A 127 -6.16 0.87 -3.08
CA LYS A 127 -5.85 2.30 -3.12
C LYS A 127 -6.32 2.96 -4.43
N ALA A 128 -6.06 2.32 -5.57
CA ALA A 128 -6.49 2.80 -6.87
C ALA A 128 -8.01 3.01 -6.93
N VAL A 129 -8.79 2.04 -6.44
CA VAL A 129 -10.25 2.14 -6.39
C VAL A 129 -10.72 3.24 -5.43
N ALA A 130 -10.08 3.39 -4.27
CA ALA A 130 -10.42 4.43 -3.30
C ALA A 130 -10.14 5.85 -3.85
N GLU A 131 -9.05 6.03 -4.58
CA GLU A 131 -8.68 7.32 -5.20
C GLU A 131 -9.47 7.59 -6.48
N ASN A 132 -9.87 6.55 -7.20
CA ASN A 132 -10.61 6.66 -8.45
C ASN A 132 -11.74 5.61 -8.55
N PRO A 133 -12.95 5.93 -8.04
CA PRO A 133 -14.07 4.98 -8.03
C PRO A 133 -14.56 4.57 -9.43
N LEU A 134 -14.22 5.33 -10.49
CA LEU A 134 -14.52 4.98 -11.87
C LEU A 134 -13.96 3.60 -12.23
N ILE A 135 -12.84 3.19 -11.62
CA ILE A 135 -12.19 1.89 -11.85
C ILE A 135 -13.16 0.72 -11.66
N ASN A 136 -14.14 0.82 -10.75
CA ASN A 136 -15.14 -0.24 -10.54
C ASN A 136 -16.09 -0.43 -11.74
N GLN A 137 -16.11 0.49 -12.69
CA GLN A 137 -16.92 0.44 -13.91
C GLN A 137 -16.07 0.10 -15.15
N LEU A 138 -14.79 -0.20 -14.96
CA LEU A 138 -13.84 -0.50 -16.03
C LEU A 138 -13.47 -1.99 -16.05
N PRO A 139 -13.14 -2.56 -17.22
CA PRO A 139 -13.11 -1.88 -18.53
C PRO A 139 -14.50 -1.60 -19.10
N TYR A 140 -14.61 -0.52 -19.89
CA TYR A 140 -15.81 -0.18 -20.65
C TYR A 140 -15.49 -0.09 -22.14
N ILE A 141 -16.38 -0.63 -22.98
CA ILE A 141 -16.26 -0.58 -24.44
C ILE A 141 -17.43 0.24 -24.98
N GLY A 142 -17.09 1.23 -25.81
CA GLY A 142 -18.05 2.13 -26.45
C GLY A 142 -19.05 1.41 -27.39
N PRO A 143 -20.26 1.95 -27.56
CA PRO A 143 -21.25 1.42 -28.51
C PRO A 143 -20.78 1.43 -29.97
N GLY A 144 -20.35 0.26 -30.46
CA GLY A 144 -19.79 0.13 -31.81
C GLY A 144 -18.27 -0.07 -31.83
N TYR A 145 -17.65 -0.31 -30.66
CA TYR A 145 -16.21 -0.57 -30.51
C TYR A 145 -15.33 0.60 -30.94
N GLU A 146 -15.90 1.80 -30.91
CA GLU A 146 -15.30 3.06 -31.32
C GLU A 146 -14.32 3.61 -30.28
N PHE A 147 -14.41 3.17 -29.01
CA PHE A 147 -13.40 3.39 -27.99
C PHE A 147 -13.42 2.30 -26.89
N GLN A 148 -12.34 2.23 -26.12
CA GLN A 148 -12.25 1.44 -24.89
C GLN A 148 -11.71 2.33 -23.77
N ILE A 149 -12.26 2.18 -22.58
CA ILE A 149 -11.78 2.81 -21.35
C ILE A 149 -11.32 1.69 -20.42
N ASP A 150 -10.07 1.79 -19.98
CA ASP A 150 -9.42 0.83 -19.08
C ASP A 150 -8.68 1.58 -17.97
N TYR A 151 -8.03 0.85 -17.08
CA TYR A 151 -7.13 1.40 -16.09
C TYR A 151 -5.80 0.66 -16.08
N GLY A 152 -4.76 1.34 -15.61
CA GLY A 152 -3.45 0.74 -15.46
C GLY A 152 -2.62 1.50 -14.43
N ALA A 153 -1.43 0.97 -14.15
CA ALA A 153 -0.44 1.66 -13.33
C ALA A 153 0.34 2.67 -14.19
N GLY A 154 0.41 3.92 -13.74
CA GLY A 154 1.37 4.91 -14.23
C GLY A 154 2.79 4.53 -13.86
N SER A 155 3.77 5.22 -14.46
CA SER A 155 5.20 5.02 -14.18
C SER A 155 5.60 5.32 -12.73
N ASP A 156 4.81 6.12 -12.03
CA ASP A 156 4.95 6.46 -10.61
C ASP A 156 4.15 5.53 -9.67
N GLY A 157 3.49 4.50 -10.23
CA GLY A 157 2.63 3.57 -9.49
C GLY A 157 1.25 4.14 -9.11
N THR A 158 0.90 5.36 -9.58
CA THR A 158 -0.46 5.89 -9.43
C THR A 158 -1.41 5.26 -10.45
N ALA A 159 -2.67 5.10 -10.08
CA ALA A 159 -3.67 4.58 -11.01
C ALA A 159 -3.97 5.60 -12.11
N LYS A 160 -4.08 5.13 -13.35
CA LYS A 160 -4.37 5.94 -14.51
C LYS A 160 -5.53 5.36 -15.31
N ILE A 161 -6.40 6.22 -15.83
CA ILE A 161 -7.46 5.86 -16.79
C ILE A 161 -6.87 5.91 -18.20
N ILE A 162 -7.04 4.83 -18.95
CA ILE A 162 -6.52 4.68 -20.30
C ILE A 162 -7.70 4.72 -21.26
N ILE A 163 -7.75 5.73 -22.12
CA ILE A 163 -8.74 5.82 -23.19
C ILE A 163 -8.05 5.42 -24.49
N THR A 164 -8.50 4.32 -25.09
CA THR A 164 -8.02 3.88 -26.40
C THR A 164 -9.07 4.16 -27.46
N ALA A 165 -8.73 4.99 -28.45
CA ALA A 165 -9.64 5.46 -29.48
C ALA A 165 -8.89 5.75 -30.79
N PRO A 166 -9.51 5.56 -31.97
CA PRO A 166 -8.87 5.80 -33.27
C PRO A 166 -8.76 7.29 -33.65
N ASP A 167 -9.70 8.12 -33.19
CA ASP A 167 -9.80 9.54 -33.57
C ASP A 167 -10.34 10.41 -32.41
N ASP A 168 -10.37 11.73 -32.63
CA ASP A 168 -10.78 12.71 -31.61
C ASP A 168 -12.28 12.69 -31.31
N THR A 169 -13.12 12.22 -32.25
CA THR A 169 -14.56 12.05 -32.03
C THR A 169 -14.78 10.94 -31.02
N SER A 170 -14.19 9.76 -31.25
CA SER A 170 -14.24 8.63 -30.31
C SER A 170 -13.66 8.98 -28.93
N ARG A 171 -12.61 9.81 -28.87
CA ARG A 171 -12.08 10.32 -27.58
C ARG A 171 -13.11 11.18 -26.87
N THR A 172 -13.79 12.06 -27.59
CA THR A 172 -14.83 12.93 -27.04
C THR A 172 -16.02 12.11 -26.53
N ASP A 173 -16.40 11.05 -27.23
CA ASP A 173 -17.46 10.14 -26.79
C ASP A 173 -17.08 9.39 -25.51
N ALA A 174 -15.84 8.93 -25.39
CA ALA A 174 -15.32 8.32 -24.17
C ALA A 174 -15.37 9.30 -22.98
N LEU A 175 -14.92 10.54 -23.16
CA LEU A 175 -14.99 11.59 -22.13
C LEU A 175 -16.44 11.93 -21.76
N THR A 176 -17.33 11.95 -22.74
CA THR A 176 -18.77 12.16 -22.53
C THR A 176 -19.38 11.03 -21.72
N TRP A 177 -18.96 9.79 -21.96
CA TRP A 177 -19.40 8.66 -21.14
C TRP A 177 -18.92 8.81 -19.69
N ILE A 178 -17.64 9.16 -19.46
CA ILE A 178 -17.08 9.36 -18.10
C ILE A 178 -17.85 10.44 -17.35
N THR A 179 -18.13 11.58 -18.00
CA THR A 179 -18.90 12.67 -17.38
C THR A 179 -20.35 12.29 -17.10
N LYS A 180 -20.99 11.48 -17.96
CA LYS A 180 -22.32 10.91 -17.70
C LYS A 180 -22.36 9.97 -16.49
N GLN A 181 -21.24 9.30 -16.16
CA GLN A 181 -21.12 8.51 -14.93
C GLN A 181 -20.94 9.39 -13.67
N GLY A 182 -20.85 10.71 -13.82
CA GLY A 182 -20.74 11.67 -12.73
C GLY A 182 -19.31 12.02 -12.32
N TYR A 183 -18.30 11.64 -13.12
CA TYR A 183 -16.89 11.94 -12.83
C TYR A 183 -16.42 13.20 -13.56
N ASP A 184 -15.62 14.02 -12.85
CA ASP A 184 -14.97 15.21 -13.40
C ASP A 184 -13.65 14.81 -14.09
N ILE A 185 -13.62 14.89 -15.42
CA ILE A 185 -12.47 14.51 -16.26
C ILE A 185 -11.19 15.29 -15.91
N ASN A 186 -11.29 16.50 -15.34
CA ASN A 186 -10.11 17.31 -14.98
C ASN A 186 -9.44 16.84 -13.69
N LYS A 187 -10.12 15.99 -12.91
CA LYS A 187 -9.58 15.38 -11.69
C LYS A 187 -9.02 13.98 -11.94
N LEU A 188 -9.18 13.44 -13.15
CA LEU A 188 -8.71 12.12 -13.51
C LEU A 188 -7.32 12.21 -14.15
N ASN A 189 -6.45 11.27 -13.78
CA ASN A 189 -5.21 11.02 -14.51
C ASN A 189 -5.56 10.20 -15.76
N ILE A 190 -5.73 10.85 -16.91
CA ILE A 190 -6.15 10.21 -18.17
C ILE A 190 -4.96 10.16 -19.14
N GLU A 191 -4.76 9.01 -19.76
CA GLU A 191 -3.87 8.83 -20.91
C GLU A 191 -4.65 8.36 -22.14
N PHE A 192 -4.40 9.03 -23.26
CA PHE A 192 -4.97 8.65 -24.55
C PHE A 192 -4.00 7.75 -25.30
N LYS A 193 -4.52 6.63 -25.80
CA LYS A 193 -3.83 5.73 -26.73
C LYS A 193 -4.56 5.74 -28.06
N THR A 194 -3.80 5.77 -29.15
CA THR A 194 -4.37 5.65 -30.48
C THR A 194 -4.59 4.18 -30.81
N ALA A 195 -5.84 3.83 -31.12
CA ALA A 195 -6.17 2.51 -31.63
C ALA A 195 -5.59 2.34 -33.05
N LYS A 196 -5.09 1.15 -33.39
CA LYS A 196 -4.89 0.81 -34.81
C LYS A 196 -6.27 0.70 -35.45
N SER A 197 -6.49 1.39 -36.56
CA SER A 197 -7.74 1.29 -37.33
C SER A 197 -7.98 -0.18 -37.68
N GLY A 198 -9.03 -0.78 -37.11
CA GLY A 198 -9.35 -2.20 -37.22
C GLY A 198 -9.10 -2.99 -35.94
N TYR A 199 -9.97 -2.80 -34.92
CA TYR A 199 -10.08 -3.76 -33.82
C TYR A 199 -10.77 -5.03 -34.30
N THR A 200 -9.99 -5.99 -34.81
CA THR A 200 -10.40 -7.40 -34.80
C THR A 200 -9.92 -8.01 -33.50
N HIS A 201 -10.87 -8.37 -32.65
CA HIS A 201 -10.69 -9.11 -31.41
C HIS A 201 -9.71 -10.29 -31.60
N SER A 202 -8.60 -10.28 -30.85
CA SER A 202 -7.85 -11.50 -30.57
C SER A 202 -8.41 -12.06 -29.26
N PRO A 203 -9.10 -13.21 -29.26
CA PRO A 203 -9.61 -13.79 -28.03
C PRO A 203 -8.44 -14.12 -27.11
N SER A 204 -8.55 -13.70 -25.86
CA SER A 204 -7.65 -14.11 -24.79
C SER A 204 -7.68 -15.63 -24.69
N VAL A 205 -6.63 -16.30 -25.16
CA VAL A 205 -6.35 -17.68 -24.81
C VAL A 205 -5.91 -17.65 -23.35
N GLY A 206 -6.81 -18.07 -22.47
CA GLY A 206 -6.41 -18.45 -21.12
C GLY A 206 -5.45 -19.62 -21.20
N GLN A 207 -4.32 -19.51 -20.51
CA GLN A 207 -3.72 -20.52 -19.64
C GLN A 207 -2.88 -19.80 -18.58
#